data_AF-A0A4P8YHP3-F1
#
_entry.id   AF-A0A4P8YHP3-F1
#
_cell.length_a   1.000
_cell.length_b   1.000
_cell.length_c   1.000
_cell.angle_alpha   90.00
_cell.angle_beta   90.00
_cell.angle_gamma   90.00
#
_symmetry.space_group_name_H-M   'P 1'
#
loop_
_entity.id
_entity.type
_entity.pdbx_description
1 polymer ?
#
loop_
_entity_poly.entity_id
_entity_poly.type
_entity_poly.pdbx_seq_one_letter_code
_entity_poly.pdbx_strand_id
1 'polypeptide(L)'
;MAILHPQECFLLEQYSSAEHIAATRDAIIEVIDAHETALARYQQELPVRGRGDPLWKQADVIWGNRVLPNIRPAREFYIRAHILRTHNDPLAFNIGSMMSYYNKGISEFWDGWMTDEEQMRIARAESKANKLDKRLSLTVSGLWVEGDLTYLGLNSLYSLADLPGRIPRYQLDSSVRIEPGEQPIITGIYLPDVEFAAAQLLYPSEQIKRKRNVRQGVRRSEWVDEDTGKRDYSWAESRWAETGWTLIRRVEGEYIDVPPEGFFPNGTPEELYSWPEREAGYLSRKGEPVSAWSGEPALHSGDWSAFTGNEMKHVTLSKGAALPYLPGENNSQQRACWTLVKREDGGPLTL
;
A
#
# COMPACT_ATOMS: atom_id res chain seq x y z
N MET A 1 -5.51 -15.91 -17.68
CA MET A 1 -4.51 -15.20 -16.84
C MET A 1 -5.07 -13.84 -16.47
N ALA A 2 -4.75 -13.32 -15.29
CA ALA A 2 -5.13 -11.96 -14.91
C ALA A 2 -4.45 -10.91 -15.80
N ILE A 3 -4.92 -9.66 -15.75
CA ILE A 3 -4.32 -8.55 -16.50
C ILE A 3 -3.21 -7.94 -15.66
N LEU A 4 -2.00 -7.87 -16.23
CA LEU A 4 -0.89 -7.14 -15.62
C LEU A 4 -1.13 -5.63 -15.77
N HIS A 5 -1.37 -4.93 -14.66
CA HIS A 5 -1.52 -3.48 -14.67
C HIS A 5 -0.48 -2.80 -13.76
N PRO A 6 0.23 -1.75 -14.24
CA PRO A 6 1.32 -1.14 -13.50
C PRO A 6 0.89 -0.45 -12.22
N GLN A 7 -0.30 0.17 -12.19
CA GLN A 7 -0.84 0.81 -10.98
C GLN A 7 -1.05 -0.20 -9.85
N GLU A 8 -1.60 -1.39 -10.17
CA GLU A 8 -1.83 -2.44 -9.18
C GLU A 8 -0.50 -2.93 -8.60
N CYS A 9 0.47 -3.19 -9.47
CA CYS A 9 1.82 -3.61 -9.06
C CYS A 9 2.49 -2.54 -8.17
N PHE A 10 2.45 -1.28 -8.59
CA PHE A 10 3.03 -0.17 -7.83
C PHE A 10 2.41 -0.03 -6.43
N LEU A 11 1.08 -0.11 -6.32
CA LEU A 11 0.39 -0.02 -5.04
C LEU A 11 0.72 -1.22 -4.13
N LEU A 12 0.85 -2.43 -4.69
CA LEU A 12 1.29 -3.61 -3.94
C LEU A 12 2.72 -3.45 -3.41
N GLU A 13 3.65 -2.90 -4.21
CA GLU A 13 5.01 -2.61 -3.76
C GLU A 13 5.00 -1.57 -2.64
N GLN A 14 4.24 -0.49 -2.80
CA GLN A 14 4.07 0.54 -1.79
C GLN A 14 3.52 -0.03 -0.48
N TYR A 15 2.45 -0.81 -0.53
CA TYR A 15 1.81 -1.36 0.68
C TYR A 15 2.62 -2.48 1.36
N SER A 16 3.62 -3.03 0.69
CA SER A 16 4.55 -4.03 1.22
C SER A 16 5.94 -3.46 1.54
N SER A 17 6.14 -2.15 1.39
CA SER A 17 7.39 -1.43 1.67
C SER A 17 7.68 -1.34 3.18
N ALA A 18 8.96 -1.12 3.52
CA ALA A 18 9.38 -0.86 4.90
C ALA A 18 8.74 0.42 5.45
N GLU A 19 8.55 1.41 4.59
CA GLU A 19 7.95 2.72 4.87
C GLU A 19 6.47 2.59 5.19
N HIS A 20 5.71 1.82 4.43
CA HIS A 20 4.29 1.59 4.73
C HIS A 20 4.12 0.83 6.05
N ILE A 21 4.99 -0.15 6.33
CA ILE A 21 5.01 -0.84 7.63
C ILE A 21 5.38 0.15 8.75
N ALA A 22 6.37 1.04 8.55
CA ALA A 22 6.73 2.06 9.51
C ALA A 22 5.59 3.06 9.77
N ALA A 23 4.94 3.55 8.71
CA ALA A 23 3.80 4.45 8.83
C ALA A 23 2.63 3.79 9.58
N THR A 24 2.39 2.51 9.30
CA THR A 24 1.37 1.71 10.02
C THR A 24 1.74 1.56 11.50
N ARG A 25 2.99 1.21 11.80
CA ARG A 25 3.53 1.14 13.17
C ARG A 25 3.31 2.46 13.91
N ASP A 26 3.73 3.57 13.32
CA ASP A 26 3.67 4.89 13.96
C ASP A 26 2.22 5.32 14.20
N ALA A 27 1.31 5.04 13.26
CA ALA A 27 -0.11 5.32 13.44
C ALA A 27 -0.74 4.46 14.56
N ILE A 28 -0.36 3.18 14.68
CA ILE A 28 -0.85 2.31 15.77
C ILE A 28 -0.29 2.77 17.12
N ILE A 29 1.00 3.14 17.18
CA ILE A 29 1.62 3.72 18.37
C ILE A 29 0.88 5.01 18.78
N GLU A 30 0.55 5.88 17.83
CA GLU A 30 -0.22 7.11 18.05
C GLU A 30 -1.60 6.83 18.67
N VAL A 31 -2.30 5.79 18.22
CA VAL A 31 -3.58 5.35 18.83
C VAL A 31 -3.37 4.92 20.28
N ILE A 32 -2.34 4.12 20.57
CA ILE A 32 -2.07 3.63 21.92
C ILE A 32 -1.66 4.80 22.83
N ASP A 33 -0.76 5.68 22.38
CA ASP A 33 -0.33 6.87 23.11
C ASP A 33 -1.50 7.79 23.45
N ALA A 34 -2.45 7.98 22.51
CA ALA A 34 -3.63 8.82 22.73
C ALA A 34 -4.52 8.26 23.86
N HIS A 35 -4.78 6.94 23.85
CA HIS A 35 -5.55 6.28 24.90
C HIS A 35 -4.82 6.29 26.25
N GLU A 36 -3.51 6.07 26.26
CA GLU A 36 -2.71 6.12 27.49
C GLU A 36 -2.66 7.52 28.10
N THR A 37 -2.54 8.55 27.26
CA THR A 37 -2.58 9.96 27.68
C THR A 37 -3.92 10.30 28.31
N ALA A 38 -5.03 9.93 27.65
CA ALA A 38 -6.38 10.16 28.18
C ALA A 38 -6.56 9.46 29.54
N LEU A 39 -6.14 8.20 29.66
CA LEU A 39 -6.26 7.46 30.91
C LEU A 39 -5.41 8.08 32.02
N ALA A 40 -4.19 8.53 31.71
CA ALA A 40 -3.32 9.19 32.68
C ALA A 40 -3.95 10.48 33.22
N ARG A 41 -4.56 11.31 32.35
CA ARG A 41 -5.33 12.48 32.80
C ARG A 41 -6.50 12.05 33.70
N TYR A 42 -7.32 11.09 33.27
CA TYR A 42 -8.44 10.61 34.07
C TYR A 42 -8.02 10.13 35.47
N GLN A 43 -6.85 9.48 35.57
CA GLN A 43 -6.29 9.04 36.85
C GLN A 43 -5.80 10.21 37.72
N GLN A 44 -5.24 11.28 37.14
CA GLN A 44 -4.84 12.47 37.89
C GLN A 44 -6.05 13.28 38.38
N GLU A 45 -7.12 13.32 37.60
CA GLU A 45 -8.36 14.03 37.87
C GLU A 45 -9.46 13.13 38.46
N LEU A 46 -9.05 12.01 39.08
CA LEU A 46 -9.95 10.97 39.58
C LEU A 46 -11.15 11.58 40.35
N PRO A 47 -12.39 11.38 39.89
CA PRO A 47 -13.55 11.90 40.60
C PRO A 47 -13.57 11.36 42.02
N VAL A 48 -13.77 12.24 43.01
CA VAL A 48 -13.76 11.93 44.45
C VAL A 48 -14.69 10.77 44.85
N ARG A 49 -15.63 10.38 43.98
CA ARG A 49 -16.58 9.26 44.16
C ARG A 49 -16.53 8.18 43.06
N GLY A 50 -15.53 8.17 42.17
CA GLY A 50 -15.49 7.25 41.00
C GLY A 50 -15.51 5.76 41.35
N ARG A 51 -15.07 5.38 42.57
CA ARG A 51 -15.14 4.00 43.08
C ARG A 51 -16.55 3.52 43.43
N GLY A 52 -17.51 4.44 43.56
CA GLY A 52 -18.92 4.14 43.80
C GLY A 52 -19.72 3.90 42.52
N ASP A 53 -19.16 4.19 41.35
CA ASP A 53 -19.80 3.94 40.07
C ASP A 53 -19.76 2.44 39.72
N PRO A 54 -20.70 1.95 38.89
CA PRO A 54 -20.63 0.60 38.34
C PRO A 54 -19.29 0.32 37.68
N LEU A 55 -18.80 -0.93 37.78
CA LEU A 55 -17.48 -1.33 37.29
C LEU A 55 -17.23 -0.93 35.82
N TRP A 56 -18.25 -1.00 34.97
CA TRP A 56 -18.16 -0.63 33.55
C TRP A 56 -17.92 0.86 33.30
N LYS A 57 -18.18 1.74 34.30
CA LYS A 57 -17.84 3.17 34.27
C LYS A 57 -16.47 3.49 34.90
N GLN A 58 -15.86 2.53 35.60
CA GLN A 58 -14.56 2.74 36.23
C GLN A 58 -13.45 2.55 35.20
N ALA A 59 -13.14 3.64 34.50
CA ALA A 59 -12.21 3.63 33.37
C ALA A 59 -10.82 3.10 33.75
N ASP A 60 -10.29 3.50 34.90
CA ASP A 60 -8.98 3.04 35.39
C ASP A 60 -8.95 1.52 35.63
N VAL A 61 -10.08 0.91 36.02
CA VAL A 61 -10.18 -0.54 36.21
C VAL A 61 -10.31 -1.25 34.85
N ILE A 62 -11.23 -0.81 34.01
CA ILE A 62 -11.54 -1.48 32.73
C ILE A 62 -10.47 -1.18 31.68
N TRP A 63 -10.19 0.09 31.42
CA TRP A 63 -9.21 0.49 30.41
C TRP A 63 -7.78 0.21 30.87
N GLY A 64 -7.47 0.41 32.16
CA GLY A 64 -6.15 0.16 32.71
C GLY A 64 -5.77 -1.33 32.76
N ASN A 65 -6.71 -2.23 33.06
CA ASN A 65 -6.41 -3.65 33.24
C ASN A 65 -6.85 -4.56 32.09
N ARG A 66 -7.78 -4.11 31.23
CA ARG A 66 -8.31 -4.94 30.13
C ARG A 66 -8.03 -4.35 28.76
N VAL A 67 -8.38 -3.09 28.51
CA VAL A 67 -8.29 -2.52 27.15
C VAL A 67 -6.83 -2.23 26.77
N LEU A 68 -6.14 -1.38 27.53
CA LEU A 68 -4.75 -0.99 27.23
C LEU A 68 -3.79 -2.19 27.22
N PRO A 69 -3.83 -3.13 28.19
CA PRO A 69 -2.98 -4.31 28.13
C PRO A 69 -3.18 -5.19 26.89
N ASN A 70 -4.38 -5.18 26.30
CA ASN A 70 -4.66 -5.94 25.07
C ASN A 70 -4.09 -5.28 23.81
N ILE A 71 -4.04 -3.94 23.76
CA ILE A 71 -3.58 -3.20 22.57
C ILE A 71 -2.08 -2.84 22.62
N ARG A 72 -1.51 -2.68 23.82
CA ARG A 72 -0.08 -2.35 24.02
C ARG A 72 0.89 -3.28 23.28
N PRO A 73 0.71 -4.61 23.23
CA PRO A 73 1.63 -5.52 22.55
C PRO A 73 1.81 -5.22 21.05
N ALA A 74 0.88 -4.51 20.39
CA ALA A 74 1.06 -4.13 19.00
C ALA A 74 2.28 -3.24 18.75
N ARG A 75 2.72 -2.43 19.74
CA ARG A 75 3.91 -1.59 19.59
C ARG A 75 5.12 -2.43 19.19
N GLU A 76 5.48 -3.40 20.02
CA GLU A 76 6.61 -4.29 19.80
C GLU A 76 6.41 -5.18 18.57
N PHE A 77 5.18 -5.60 18.32
CA PHE A 77 4.84 -6.42 17.16
C PHE A 77 5.16 -5.72 15.83
N TYR A 78 4.71 -4.47 15.65
CA TYR A 78 4.98 -3.70 14.43
C TYR A 78 6.41 -3.14 14.37
N ILE A 79 7.05 -2.84 15.52
CA ILE A 79 8.49 -2.51 15.56
C ILE A 79 9.31 -3.68 15.01
N ARG A 80 9.06 -4.90 15.49
CA ARG A 80 9.76 -6.10 15.04
C ARG A 80 9.55 -6.34 13.54
N ALA A 81 8.31 -6.22 13.06
CA ALA A 81 8.00 -6.44 11.66
C ALA A 81 8.70 -5.43 10.74
N HIS A 82 8.80 -4.16 11.15
CA HIS A 82 9.58 -3.16 10.42
C HIS A 82 11.07 -3.54 10.36
N ILE A 83 11.68 -3.95 11.48
CA ILE A 83 13.09 -4.40 11.50
C ILE A 83 13.30 -5.61 10.59
N LEU A 84 12.41 -6.60 10.64
CA LEU A 84 12.46 -7.75 9.73
C LEU A 84 12.37 -7.30 8.27
N ARG A 85 11.50 -6.33 7.97
CA ARG A 85 11.31 -5.82 6.62
C ARG A 85 12.57 -5.12 6.10
N THR A 86 13.25 -4.33 6.91
CA THR A 86 14.50 -3.65 6.53
C THR A 86 15.64 -4.63 6.25
N HIS A 87 15.56 -5.85 6.78
CA HIS A 87 16.50 -6.93 6.46
C HIS A 87 15.98 -7.88 5.36
N ASN A 88 14.88 -7.52 4.67
CA ASN A 88 14.21 -8.32 3.65
C ASN A 88 13.80 -9.74 4.11
N ASP A 89 13.53 -9.90 5.41
CA ASP A 89 13.06 -11.17 5.96
C ASP A 89 11.56 -11.36 5.67
N PRO A 90 11.13 -12.47 5.01
CA PRO A 90 9.73 -12.78 4.75
C PRO A 90 8.82 -12.79 5.98
N LEU A 91 9.36 -13.04 7.18
CA LEU A 91 8.61 -13.01 8.42
C LEU A 91 8.05 -11.63 8.76
N ALA A 92 8.57 -10.57 8.13
CA ALA A 92 8.03 -9.22 8.23
C ALA A 92 6.54 -9.13 7.83
N PHE A 93 6.09 -10.01 6.93
CA PHE A 93 4.71 -10.00 6.44
C PHE A 93 3.73 -10.78 7.33
N ASN A 94 4.20 -11.36 8.44
CA ASN A 94 3.34 -11.99 9.44
C ASN A 94 2.70 -10.94 10.37
N ILE A 95 1.98 -9.99 9.78
CA ILE A 95 1.35 -8.84 10.44
C ILE A 95 -0.01 -8.51 9.81
N GLY A 96 -0.69 -7.50 10.35
CA GLY A 96 -1.98 -7.01 9.84
C GLY A 96 -3.18 -7.43 10.68
N SER A 97 -4.33 -6.88 10.29
CA SER A 97 -5.66 -7.01 10.89
C SER A 97 -5.78 -6.49 12.32
N MET A 98 -4.73 -5.88 12.86
CA MET A 98 -4.63 -5.50 14.26
C MET A 98 -5.70 -4.47 14.62
N MET A 99 -5.88 -3.44 13.78
CA MET A 99 -6.88 -2.41 14.03
C MET A 99 -8.31 -2.96 13.97
N SER A 100 -8.58 -3.94 13.09
CA SER A 100 -9.89 -4.60 13.04
C SER A 100 -10.20 -5.35 14.35
N TYR A 101 -9.21 -6.06 14.91
CA TYR A 101 -9.36 -6.75 16.19
C TYR A 101 -9.51 -5.75 17.34
N TYR A 102 -8.75 -4.66 17.34
CA TYR A 102 -8.78 -3.66 18.39
C TYR A 102 -10.09 -2.89 18.40
N ASN A 103 -10.58 -2.40 17.28
CA ASN A 103 -11.86 -1.67 17.24
C ASN A 103 -13.02 -2.54 17.75
N LYS A 104 -13.05 -3.84 17.36
CA LYS A 104 -14.04 -4.78 17.89
C LYS A 104 -13.93 -4.91 19.42
N GLY A 105 -12.71 -5.04 19.95
CA GLY A 105 -12.49 -5.12 21.39
C GLY A 105 -12.83 -3.82 22.12
N ILE A 106 -12.45 -2.66 21.59
CA ILE A 106 -12.59 -1.35 22.23
C ILE A 106 -14.05 -0.90 22.25
N SER A 107 -14.78 -1.09 21.15
CA SER A 107 -16.18 -0.62 20.99
C SER A 107 -17.18 -1.18 22.00
N GLU A 108 -16.82 -2.24 22.73
CA GLU A 108 -17.64 -2.81 23.81
C GLU A 108 -17.51 -2.06 25.14
N PHE A 109 -16.53 -1.14 25.26
CA PHE A 109 -16.22 -0.45 26.51
C PHE A 109 -16.69 1.01 26.49
N TRP A 110 -17.21 1.45 27.62
CA TRP A 110 -17.65 2.83 27.80
C TRP A 110 -16.45 3.79 27.81
N ASP A 111 -16.55 4.85 27.01
CA ASP A 111 -15.53 5.86 26.73
C ASP A 111 -15.91 7.26 27.23
N GLY A 112 -17.11 7.44 27.81
CA GLY A 112 -17.62 8.75 28.27
C GLY A 112 -16.86 9.41 29.42
N TRP A 113 -15.74 8.83 29.84
CA TRP A 113 -14.77 9.43 30.77
C TRP A 113 -13.70 10.28 30.05
N MET A 114 -13.57 10.12 28.72
CA MET A 114 -12.72 10.91 27.85
C MET A 114 -13.40 12.23 27.50
N THR A 115 -12.62 13.30 27.38
CA THR A 115 -13.14 14.60 26.88
C THR A 115 -13.44 14.52 25.38
N ASP A 116 -14.24 15.46 24.87
CA ASP A 116 -14.54 15.54 23.43
C ASP A 116 -13.24 15.72 22.60
N GLU A 117 -12.27 16.48 23.10
CA GLU A 117 -10.98 16.67 22.44
C GLU A 117 -10.17 15.37 22.37
N GLU A 118 -10.17 14.59 23.45
CA GLU A 118 -9.50 13.29 23.51
C GLU A 118 -10.15 12.30 22.54
N GLN A 119 -11.47 12.21 22.54
CA GLN A 119 -12.23 11.36 21.63
C GLN A 119 -11.97 11.74 20.16
N MET A 120 -11.96 13.04 19.84
CA MET A 120 -11.62 13.52 18.50
C MET A 120 -10.20 13.17 18.07
N ARG A 121 -9.22 13.30 18.98
CA ARG A 121 -7.82 12.94 18.71
C ARG A 121 -7.67 11.44 18.47
N ILE A 122 -8.29 10.62 19.32
CA ILE A 122 -8.32 9.16 19.19
C ILE A 122 -8.96 8.76 17.86
N ALA A 123 -10.14 9.28 17.54
CA ALA A 123 -10.85 8.96 16.30
C ALA A 123 -10.03 9.29 15.04
N ARG A 124 -9.26 10.39 15.05
CA ARG A 124 -8.35 10.75 13.94
C ARG A 124 -7.19 9.77 13.82
N ALA A 125 -6.55 9.44 14.95
CA ALA A 125 -5.45 8.47 14.98
C ALA A 125 -5.94 7.08 14.52
N GLU A 126 -7.10 6.64 14.99
CA GLU A 126 -7.72 5.38 14.61
C GLU A 126 -8.09 5.35 13.12
N SER A 127 -8.68 6.42 12.58
CA SER A 127 -8.99 6.50 11.15
C SER A 127 -7.74 6.32 10.28
N LYS A 128 -6.65 7.00 10.64
CA LYS A 128 -5.35 6.87 9.97
C LYS A 128 -4.78 5.46 10.10
N ALA A 129 -4.75 4.90 11.31
CA ALA A 129 -4.23 3.56 11.57
C ALA A 129 -5.05 2.48 10.86
N ASN A 130 -6.39 2.59 10.87
CA ASN A 130 -7.29 1.68 10.17
C ASN A 130 -7.03 1.66 8.67
N LYS A 131 -6.86 2.82 8.04
CA LYS A 131 -6.61 2.92 6.60
C LYS A 131 -5.28 2.24 6.23
N LEU A 132 -4.21 2.52 6.97
CA LEU A 132 -2.89 1.96 6.74
C LEU A 132 -2.85 0.44 7.00
N ASP A 133 -3.39 0.00 8.14
CA ASP A 133 -3.45 -1.40 8.53
C ASP A 133 -4.32 -2.21 7.58
N LYS A 134 -5.46 -1.67 7.12
CA LYS A 134 -6.32 -2.35 6.12
C LYS A 134 -5.57 -2.64 4.82
N ARG A 135 -4.88 -1.63 4.26
CA ARG A 135 -4.08 -1.79 3.03
C ARG A 135 -2.98 -2.84 3.21
N LEU A 136 -2.25 -2.76 4.32
CA LEU A 136 -1.21 -3.72 4.66
C LEU A 136 -1.79 -5.14 4.79
N SER A 137 -2.89 -5.29 5.51
CA SER A 137 -3.56 -6.58 5.77
C SER A 137 -4.01 -7.28 4.49
N LEU A 138 -4.63 -6.53 3.57
CA LEU A 138 -5.08 -7.06 2.29
C LEU A 138 -3.88 -7.54 1.46
N THR A 139 -2.78 -6.76 1.45
CA THR A 139 -1.54 -7.10 0.75
C THR A 139 -0.87 -8.35 1.31
N VAL A 140 -0.61 -8.42 2.62
CA VAL A 140 0.11 -9.56 3.21
C VAL A 140 -0.71 -10.84 3.29
N SER A 141 -2.05 -10.71 3.28
CA SER A 141 -2.97 -11.86 3.30
C SER A 141 -3.33 -12.37 1.90
N GLY A 142 -2.92 -11.67 0.84
CA GLY A 142 -3.27 -12.03 -0.54
C GLY A 142 -4.79 -11.96 -0.79
N LEU A 143 -5.45 -10.94 -0.26
CA LEU A 143 -6.91 -10.80 -0.29
C LEU A 143 -7.43 -9.76 -1.27
N TRP A 144 -6.55 -9.15 -2.07
CA TRP A 144 -6.97 -8.22 -3.11
C TRP A 144 -7.85 -8.92 -4.13
N VAL A 145 -8.96 -8.29 -4.51
CA VAL A 145 -9.78 -8.73 -5.63
C VAL A 145 -9.57 -7.81 -6.83
N GLU A 146 -9.83 -8.32 -8.02
CA GLU A 146 -9.75 -7.50 -9.22
C GLU A 146 -10.68 -6.29 -9.11
N GLY A 147 -10.14 -5.11 -9.45
CA GLY A 147 -10.78 -3.81 -9.27
C GLY A 147 -10.29 -3.03 -8.05
N ASP A 148 -9.87 -3.70 -6.97
CA ASP A 148 -9.53 -3.05 -5.69
C ASP A 148 -8.40 -2.03 -5.81
N LEU A 149 -7.38 -2.32 -6.62
CA LEU A 149 -6.22 -1.44 -6.83
C LEU A 149 -6.24 -0.75 -8.20
N THR A 150 -7.40 -0.79 -8.86
CA THR A 150 -7.65 -0.21 -10.19
C THR A 150 -8.94 0.61 -10.14
N TYR A 151 -10.01 0.21 -10.82
CA TYR A 151 -11.17 1.06 -11.05
C TYR A 151 -12.19 1.14 -9.89
N LEU A 152 -12.10 0.29 -8.85
CA LEU A 152 -12.97 0.34 -7.66
C LEU A 152 -12.31 1.03 -6.45
N GLY A 153 -10.99 1.03 -6.41
CA GLY A 153 -10.22 1.44 -5.23
C GLY A 153 -10.12 2.94 -4.99
N LEU A 154 -10.43 3.75 -6.00
CA LEU A 154 -10.21 5.18 -5.91
C LEU A 154 -11.10 5.80 -4.81
N ASN A 155 -10.48 6.63 -3.96
CA ASN A 155 -11.05 7.28 -2.77
C ASN A 155 -11.42 6.36 -1.60
N SER A 156 -11.31 5.04 -1.76
CA SER A 156 -11.60 4.06 -0.70
C SER A 156 -10.35 3.32 -0.23
N LEU A 157 -9.57 2.81 -1.18
CA LEU A 157 -8.37 2.01 -0.97
C LEU A 157 -7.12 2.79 -1.33
N TYR A 158 -7.16 3.66 -2.35
CA TYR A 158 -6.08 4.56 -2.72
C TYR A 158 -6.62 5.92 -3.19
N SER A 159 -5.76 6.95 -3.20
CA SER A 159 -6.06 8.25 -3.82
C SER A 159 -5.17 8.50 -5.03
N LEU A 160 -5.62 9.30 -6.01
CA LEU A 160 -4.74 9.74 -7.10
C LEU A 160 -3.51 10.48 -6.57
N ALA A 161 -3.65 11.21 -5.47
CA ALA A 161 -2.52 11.85 -4.77
C ALA A 161 -1.51 10.85 -4.19
N ASP A 162 -1.87 9.58 -4.04
CA ASP A 162 -0.95 8.51 -3.63
C ASP A 162 -0.09 8.04 -4.82
N LEU A 163 -0.47 8.37 -6.06
CA LEU A 163 0.26 7.99 -7.27
C LEU A 163 1.22 9.11 -7.68
N PRO A 164 2.53 8.79 -7.88
CA PRO A 164 3.45 9.76 -8.47
C PRO A 164 3.11 10.02 -9.94
N GLY A 165 3.64 11.10 -10.52
CA GLY A 165 3.43 11.42 -11.95
C GLY A 165 3.99 10.36 -12.91
N ARG A 166 4.85 9.45 -12.44
CA ARG A 166 5.39 8.30 -13.17
C ARG A 166 5.50 7.10 -12.27
N ILE A 167 5.11 5.93 -12.76
CA ILE A 167 5.28 4.65 -12.08
C ILE A 167 6.15 3.71 -12.92
N PRO A 168 6.85 2.73 -12.32
CA PRO A 168 7.62 1.75 -13.08
C PRO A 168 6.76 0.98 -14.08
N ARG A 169 7.35 0.56 -15.20
CA ARG A 169 6.78 -0.48 -16.05
C ARG A 169 7.08 -1.85 -15.44
N TYR A 170 6.17 -2.80 -15.64
CA TYR A 170 6.29 -4.16 -15.13
C TYR A 170 6.18 -5.17 -16.26
N GLN A 171 6.81 -6.32 -16.09
CA GLN A 171 6.73 -7.46 -16.99
C GLN A 171 6.67 -8.78 -16.20
N LEU A 172 6.19 -9.83 -16.86
CA LEU A 172 6.23 -11.18 -16.31
C LEU A 172 7.61 -11.80 -16.49
N ASP A 173 8.19 -12.29 -15.40
CA ASP A 173 9.38 -13.11 -15.43
C ASP A 173 8.99 -14.59 -15.58
N SER A 174 8.96 -15.05 -16.82
CA SER A 174 8.61 -16.44 -17.16
C SER A 174 9.60 -17.48 -16.61
N SER A 175 10.78 -17.06 -16.12
CA SER A 175 11.74 -17.98 -15.49
C SER A 175 11.38 -18.32 -14.04
N VAL A 176 10.50 -17.52 -13.40
CA VAL A 176 10.05 -17.73 -12.03
C VAL A 176 8.54 -17.94 -12.03
N ARG A 177 8.17 -19.22 -11.98
CA ARG A 177 6.79 -19.69 -11.96
C ARG A 177 6.58 -20.62 -10.78
N ILE A 178 5.42 -20.50 -10.15
CA ILE A 178 4.96 -21.35 -9.05
C ILE A 178 3.76 -22.13 -9.57
N GLU A 179 3.86 -23.46 -9.55
CA GLU A 179 2.75 -24.29 -9.97
C GLU A 179 1.66 -24.38 -8.88
N PRO A 180 0.41 -24.71 -9.26
CA PRO A 180 -0.66 -24.83 -8.28
C PRO A 180 -0.32 -25.78 -7.12
N GLY A 181 -0.42 -25.27 -5.89
CA GLY A 181 -0.11 -26.01 -4.67
C GLY A 181 1.34 -25.92 -4.20
N GLU A 182 2.24 -25.36 -5.02
CA GLU A 182 3.61 -25.05 -4.60
C GLU A 182 3.68 -23.77 -3.75
N GLN A 183 4.79 -23.61 -3.03
CA GLN A 183 5.05 -22.43 -2.20
C GLN A 183 6.04 -21.50 -2.89
N PRO A 184 5.88 -20.17 -2.74
CA PRO A 184 6.87 -19.21 -3.22
C PRO A 184 8.22 -19.41 -2.53
N ILE A 185 9.29 -19.42 -3.31
CA ILE A 185 10.67 -19.44 -2.81
C ILE A 185 11.23 -18.01 -2.71
N ILE A 186 10.71 -17.11 -3.55
CA ILE A 186 11.13 -15.70 -3.59
C ILE A 186 9.94 -14.83 -3.17
N THR A 187 10.18 -13.89 -2.26
CA THR A 187 9.22 -12.82 -1.95
C THR A 187 9.07 -11.91 -3.16
N GLY A 188 7.84 -11.63 -3.57
CA GLY A 188 7.57 -10.74 -4.68
C GLY A 188 6.09 -10.60 -4.98
N ILE A 189 5.78 -9.82 -6.01
CA ILE A 189 4.42 -9.69 -6.53
C ILE A 189 4.26 -10.68 -7.68
N TYR A 190 3.17 -11.43 -7.66
CA TYR A 190 2.91 -12.46 -8.65
C TYR A 190 1.55 -12.25 -9.31
N LEU A 191 1.49 -12.54 -10.60
CA LEU A 191 0.26 -12.54 -11.37
C LEU A 191 -0.33 -13.96 -11.41
N PRO A 192 -1.61 -14.14 -11.08
CA PRO A 192 -2.27 -15.45 -11.18
C PRO A 192 -2.64 -15.79 -12.63
N ASP A 193 -2.55 -17.07 -12.97
CA ASP A 193 -2.95 -17.61 -14.28
C ASP A 193 -4.47 -17.71 -14.51
N VAL A 194 -5.30 -17.17 -13.61
CA VAL A 194 -6.76 -17.11 -13.76
C VAL A 194 -7.24 -15.70 -14.08
N GLU A 195 -8.24 -15.61 -14.96
CA GLU A 195 -8.91 -14.34 -15.27
C GLU A 195 -9.73 -13.84 -14.07
N PHE A 196 -10.10 -12.55 -14.08
CA PHE A 196 -10.94 -11.93 -13.05
C PHE A 196 -10.35 -12.02 -11.63
N ALA A 197 -9.03 -11.92 -11.55
CA ALA A 197 -8.25 -11.96 -10.31
C ALA A 197 -7.19 -10.85 -10.32
N ALA A 198 -6.70 -10.48 -9.13
CA ALA A 198 -5.67 -9.45 -8.94
C ALA A 198 -4.30 -10.09 -8.68
N ALA A 199 -3.23 -9.37 -9.02
CA ALA A 199 -1.89 -9.68 -8.58
C ALA A 199 -1.81 -9.67 -7.04
N GLN A 200 -0.92 -10.49 -6.48
CA GLN A 200 -0.77 -10.64 -5.02
C GLN A 200 0.69 -10.60 -4.60
N LEU A 201 0.95 -10.11 -3.39
CA LEU A 201 2.22 -10.35 -2.71
C LEU A 201 2.28 -11.79 -2.23
N LEU A 202 3.28 -12.54 -2.69
CA LEU A 202 3.60 -13.87 -2.19
C LEU A 202 4.99 -13.86 -1.55
N TYR A 203 5.15 -14.60 -0.47
CA TYR A 203 6.40 -14.70 0.28
C TYR A 203 6.53 -16.08 0.93
N PRO A 204 7.77 -16.60 1.08
CA PRO A 204 8.02 -17.84 1.79
C PRO A 204 7.52 -17.74 3.23
N SER A 205 6.67 -18.68 3.65
CA SER A 205 6.23 -18.74 5.04
C SER A 205 5.88 -20.17 5.42
N GLU A 206 6.54 -20.70 6.45
CA GLU A 206 6.22 -22.02 7.02
C GLU A 206 4.84 -22.06 7.69
N GLN A 207 4.29 -20.90 8.05
CA GLN A 207 2.99 -20.77 8.70
C GLN A 207 1.85 -20.82 7.69
N ILE A 208 2.10 -20.47 6.43
CA ILE A 208 1.11 -20.48 5.36
C ILE A 208 1.20 -21.82 4.60
N LYS A 209 0.84 -22.92 5.27
CA LYS A 209 0.77 -24.26 4.65
C LYS A 209 -0.46 -24.48 3.76
N ARG A 210 -1.27 -23.45 3.53
CA ARG A 210 -2.48 -23.53 2.70
C ARG A 210 -2.11 -23.38 1.23
N LYS A 211 -2.84 -24.09 0.37
CA LYS A 211 -2.81 -23.87 -1.09
C LYS A 211 -3.01 -22.37 -1.36
N ARG A 212 -2.10 -21.75 -2.12
CA ARG A 212 -2.15 -20.34 -2.52
C ARG A 212 -3.21 -20.17 -3.62
N ASN A 213 -4.47 -20.24 -3.22
CA ASN A 213 -5.60 -19.92 -4.07
C ASN A 213 -5.74 -18.40 -4.20
N VAL A 214 -6.40 -17.96 -5.25
CA VAL A 214 -6.75 -16.55 -5.46
C VAL A 214 -8.26 -16.35 -5.44
N ARG A 215 -8.70 -15.17 -5.01
CA ARG A 215 -10.09 -14.75 -5.19
C ARG A 215 -10.32 -14.43 -6.66
N GLN A 216 -11.15 -15.25 -7.30
CA GLN A 216 -11.59 -15.05 -8.67
C GLN A 216 -13.03 -14.55 -8.68
N GLY A 217 -13.29 -13.50 -9.43
CA GLY A 217 -14.64 -13.02 -9.74
C GLY A 217 -15.45 -14.01 -10.56
N VAL A 218 -16.72 -14.19 -10.19
CA VAL A 218 -17.67 -15.07 -10.90
C VAL A 218 -18.81 -14.27 -11.51
N ARG A 219 -19.40 -13.36 -10.73
CA ARG A 219 -20.53 -12.54 -11.16
C ARG A 219 -20.39 -11.11 -10.62
N ARG A 220 -20.50 -10.13 -11.50
CA ARG A 220 -20.53 -8.70 -11.15
C ARG A 220 -21.86 -8.33 -10.50
N SER A 221 -21.83 -7.27 -9.72
CA SER A 221 -23.03 -6.60 -9.23
C SER A 221 -23.93 -6.14 -10.40
N GLU A 222 -25.24 -6.26 -10.18
CA GLU A 222 -26.27 -5.70 -11.05
C GLU A 222 -26.81 -4.38 -10.50
N TRP A 223 -26.31 -3.95 -9.33
CA TRP A 223 -26.77 -2.72 -8.69
C TRP A 223 -26.33 -1.49 -9.49
N VAL A 224 -27.25 -0.55 -9.60
CA VAL A 224 -27.05 0.77 -10.21
C VAL A 224 -27.53 1.79 -9.21
N ASP A 225 -26.70 2.78 -8.95
CA ASP A 225 -27.02 3.90 -8.08
C ASP A 225 -28.18 4.70 -8.69
N GLU A 226 -29.29 4.82 -7.96
CA GLU A 226 -30.51 5.46 -8.48
C GLU A 226 -30.33 6.96 -8.73
N ASP A 227 -29.48 7.63 -7.94
CA ASP A 227 -29.28 9.08 -8.00
C ASP A 227 -28.29 9.48 -9.10
N THR A 228 -27.24 8.69 -9.30
CA THR A 228 -26.14 8.98 -10.23
C THR A 228 -26.20 8.17 -11.52
N GLY A 229 -27.01 7.10 -11.57
CA GLY A 229 -27.06 6.15 -12.68
C GLY A 229 -25.79 5.33 -12.85
N LYS A 230 -24.84 5.40 -11.91
CA LYS A 230 -23.56 4.69 -11.99
C LYS A 230 -23.73 3.24 -11.57
N ARG A 231 -23.23 2.33 -12.42
CA ARG A 231 -23.22 0.91 -12.12
C ARG A 231 -22.12 0.56 -11.11
N ASP A 232 -22.44 -0.30 -10.16
CA ASP A 232 -21.45 -0.93 -9.31
C ASP A 232 -20.78 -2.10 -10.05
N TYR A 233 -19.45 -2.02 -10.18
CA TYR A 233 -18.64 -3.05 -10.82
C TYR A 233 -17.98 -4.01 -9.83
N SER A 234 -18.37 -3.96 -8.54
CA SER A 234 -17.93 -4.93 -7.55
C SER A 234 -18.36 -6.35 -7.90
N TRP A 235 -17.65 -7.33 -7.33
CA TRP A 235 -18.00 -8.74 -7.47
C TRP A 235 -19.12 -9.10 -6.47
N ALA A 236 -20.31 -9.41 -6.98
CA ALA A 236 -21.41 -9.97 -6.18
C ALA A 236 -21.11 -11.42 -5.76
N GLU A 237 -20.43 -12.17 -6.63
CA GLU A 237 -19.97 -13.53 -6.36
C GLU A 237 -18.50 -13.69 -6.71
N SER A 238 -17.75 -14.30 -5.80
CA SER A 238 -16.37 -14.70 -6.00
C SER A 238 -16.14 -16.12 -5.48
N ARG A 239 -15.12 -16.78 -6.01
CA ARG A 239 -14.68 -18.10 -5.56
C ARG A 239 -13.19 -18.12 -5.29
N TRP A 240 -12.76 -19.09 -4.49
CA TRP A 240 -11.34 -19.43 -4.39
C TRP A 240 -10.96 -20.34 -5.55
N ALA A 241 -10.07 -19.87 -6.41
CA ALA A 241 -9.54 -20.63 -7.54
C ALA A 241 -8.11 -21.08 -7.25
N GLU A 242 -7.83 -22.36 -7.51
CA GLU A 242 -6.46 -22.87 -7.57
C GLU A 242 -5.81 -22.35 -8.87
N THR A 243 -4.58 -21.85 -8.77
CA THR A 243 -3.91 -21.16 -9.87
C THR A 243 -2.39 -21.34 -9.77
N GLY A 244 -1.72 -21.27 -10.93
CA GLY A 244 -0.29 -20.99 -10.99
C GLY A 244 -0.05 -19.48 -10.85
N TRP A 245 1.20 -19.14 -10.57
CA TRP A 245 1.64 -17.77 -10.33
C TRP A 245 2.93 -17.49 -11.09
N THR A 246 2.99 -16.35 -11.78
CA THR A 246 4.20 -15.90 -12.48
C THR A 246 4.72 -14.63 -11.82
N LEU A 247 6.01 -14.58 -11.49
CA LEU A 247 6.61 -13.42 -10.83
C LEU A 247 6.51 -12.18 -11.74
N ILE A 248 6.16 -11.05 -11.15
CA ILE A 248 6.19 -9.75 -11.81
C ILE A 248 7.49 -9.04 -11.42
N ARG A 249 8.20 -8.50 -12.41
CA ARG A 249 9.40 -7.67 -12.19
C ARG A 249 9.23 -6.30 -12.82
N ARG A 250 9.89 -5.30 -12.24
CA ARG A 250 10.09 -4.01 -12.89
C ARG A 250 10.93 -4.20 -14.14
N VAL A 251 10.66 -3.40 -15.16
CA VAL A 251 11.54 -3.22 -16.30
C VAL A 251 12.47 -2.06 -15.96
N GLU A 252 13.74 -2.37 -15.69
CA GLU A 252 14.71 -1.39 -15.22
C GLU A 252 14.83 -0.20 -16.18
N GLY A 253 14.67 1.02 -15.65
CA GLY A 253 14.74 2.26 -16.43
C GLY A 253 13.48 2.61 -17.25
N GLU A 254 12.46 1.74 -17.28
CA GLU A 254 11.21 2.01 -17.99
C GLU A 254 10.10 2.46 -17.03
N TYR A 255 9.41 3.53 -17.42
CA TYR A 255 8.37 4.17 -16.63
C TYR A 255 7.15 4.50 -17.49
N ILE A 256 5.99 4.53 -16.84
CA ILE A 256 4.70 4.86 -17.41
C ILE A 256 4.23 6.18 -16.80
N ASP A 257 3.91 7.16 -17.64
CA ASP A 257 3.33 8.43 -17.22
C ASP A 257 1.93 8.19 -16.63
N VAL A 258 1.70 8.65 -15.40
CA VAL A 258 0.39 8.57 -14.75
C VAL A 258 -0.47 9.74 -15.23
N PRO A 259 -1.64 9.48 -15.85
CA PRO A 259 -2.51 10.56 -16.30
C PRO A 259 -3.03 11.40 -15.13
N PRO A 260 -3.27 12.71 -15.30
CA PRO A 260 -3.86 13.55 -14.26
C PRO A 260 -5.17 13.00 -13.68
N GLU A 261 -5.98 12.38 -14.53
CA GLU A 261 -7.24 11.72 -14.22
C GLU A 261 -7.09 10.26 -13.76
N GLY A 262 -5.86 9.72 -13.73
CA GLY A 262 -5.55 8.32 -13.47
C GLY A 262 -5.73 7.41 -14.68
N PHE A 263 -5.41 6.12 -14.51
CA PHE A 263 -5.53 5.12 -15.58
C PHE A 263 -6.98 4.70 -15.90
N PHE A 264 -7.90 4.98 -14.96
CA PHE A 264 -9.31 4.58 -14.97
C PHE A 264 -10.25 5.78 -14.83
N PRO A 265 -10.24 6.75 -15.76
CA PRO A 265 -11.06 7.96 -15.64
C PRO A 265 -12.58 7.69 -15.63
N ASN A 266 -13.03 6.62 -16.30
CA ASN A 266 -14.44 6.22 -16.28
C ASN A 266 -14.77 5.28 -15.11
N GLY A 267 -13.74 4.70 -14.47
CA GLY A 267 -13.90 3.79 -13.35
C GLY A 267 -14.55 2.47 -13.77
N THR A 268 -14.23 1.97 -14.96
CA THR A 268 -14.88 0.75 -15.49
C THR A 268 -13.91 -0.41 -15.69
N PRO A 269 -14.40 -1.67 -15.63
CA PRO A 269 -13.57 -2.83 -15.91
C PRO A 269 -13.03 -2.86 -17.35
N GLU A 270 -13.77 -2.34 -18.33
CA GLU A 270 -13.35 -2.32 -19.73
C GLU A 270 -12.03 -1.57 -19.93
N GLU A 271 -11.79 -0.54 -19.12
CA GLU A 271 -10.51 0.19 -19.09
C GLU A 271 -9.35 -0.71 -18.66
N LEU A 272 -9.58 -1.70 -17.79
CA LEU A 272 -8.59 -2.70 -17.38
C LEU A 272 -8.39 -3.76 -18.46
N TYR A 273 -9.47 -4.32 -19.01
CA TYR A 273 -9.37 -5.40 -20.01
C TYR A 273 -8.82 -4.92 -21.35
N SER A 274 -8.92 -3.63 -21.65
CA SER A 274 -8.27 -2.99 -22.80
C SER A 274 -6.83 -2.52 -22.51
N TRP A 275 -6.31 -2.77 -21.31
CA TRP A 275 -4.96 -2.35 -20.93
C TRP A 275 -3.87 -2.90 -21.83
N PRO A 276 -3.85 -4.20 -22.23
CA PRO A 276 -2.79 -4.73 -23.10
C PRO A 276 -2.64 -3.96 -24.42
N GLU A 277 -3.73 -3.45 -24.99
CA GLU A 277 -3.71 -2.62 -26.19
C GLU A 277 -3.36 -1.16 -25.88
N ARG A 278 -3.82 -0.65 -24.74
CA ARG A 278 -3.62 0.74 -24.31
C ARG A 278 -2.21 1.01 -23.77
N GLU A 279 -1.51 0.02 -23.23
CA GLU A 279 -0.18 0.17 -22.63
C GLU A 279 0.77 0.89 -23.59
N ALA A 280 0.77 0.50 -24.88
CA ALA A 280 1.59 1.13 -25.92
C ALA A 280 1.37 2.65 -26.06
N GLY A 281 0.15 3.13 -25.76
CA GLY A 281 -0.19 4.55 -25.75
C GLY A 281 0.35 5.30 -24.52
N TYR A 282 0.59 4.60 -23.41
CA TYR A 282 1.18 5.15 -22.19
C TYR A 282 2.69 4.99 -22.11
N LEU A 283 3.26 4.09 -22.92
CA LEU A 283 4.70 4.04 -23.21
C LEU A 283 5.17 5.23 -24.06
N SER A 284 4.30 6.20 -24.33
CA SER A 284 4.57 7.34 -25.19
C SER A 284 5.69 8.21 -24.62
N ARG A 285 6.90 7.94 -25.09
CA ARG A 285 7.51 8.81 -26.09
C ARG A 285 8.12 7.95 -27.20
N LYS A 286 7.90 8.31 -28.47
CA LYS A 286 8.69 7.75 -29.58
C LYS A 286 10.12 8.28 -29.43
N GLY A 287 11.06 7.40 -29.08
CA GLY A 287 12.47 7.71 -28.84
C GLY A 287 12.91 7.26 -27.45
N GLU A 288 14.19 6.95 -27.27
CA GLU A 288 14.71 6.59 -25.96
C GLU A 288 14.53 7.77 -25.00
N PRO A 289 13.94 7.57 -23.80
CA PRO A 289 13.82 8.64 -22.83
C PRO A 289 15.20 9.17 -22.49
N VAL A 290 15.34 10.50 -22.40
CA VAL A 290 16.62 11.07 -21.93
C VAL A 290 16.79 10.65 -20.48
N SER A 291 17.67 9.66 -20.31
CA SER A 291 18.01 9.08 -19.03
C SER A 291 19.52 9.06 -18.88
N ALA A 292 19.98 9.16 -17.64
CA ALA A 292 21.38 9.08 -17.31
C ALA A 292 21.51 8.58 -15.86
N TRP A 293 22.62 7.91 -15.58
CA TRP A 293 22.86 7.34 -14.26
C TRP A 293 23.40 8.38 -13.30
N SER A 294 23.22 8.16 -11.99
CA SER A 294 23.95 8.91 -10.96
C SER A 294 25.44 9.00 -11.29
N GLY A 295 26.00 10.22 -11.17
CA GLY A 295 27.37 10.56 -11.53
C GLY A 295 27.56 11.02 -12.98
N GLU A 296 26.63 10.73 -13.89
CA GLU A 296 26.68 11.21 -15.27
C GLU A 296 26.16 12.65 -15.39
N PRO A 297 26.69 13.44 -16.35
CA PRO A 297 26.24 14.80 -16.56
C PRO A 297 24.82 14.84 -17.14
N ALA A 298 23.98 15.72 -16.59
CA ALA A 298 22.65 15.99 -17.11
C ALA A 298 22.74 16.50 -18.56
N LEU A 299 22.16 15.75 -19.50
CA LEU A 299 22.20 16.07 -20.94
C LEU A 299 21.47 17.38 -21.29
N HIS A 300 20.47 17.74 -20.47
CA HIS A 300 19.65 18.94 -20.62
C HIS A 300 19.37 19.60 -19.27
N SER A 301 19.13 20.91 -19.28
CA SER A 301 18.62 21.63 -18.12
C SER A 301 17.14 21.33 -17.91
N GLY A 302 16.73 21.06 -16.68
CA GLY A 302 15.34 20.82 -16.33
C GLY A 302 15.15 19.92 -15.11
N ASP A 303 13.92 19.43 -14.95
CA ASP A 303 13.53 18.55 -13.85
C ASP A 303 13.77 17.10 -14.23
N TRP A 304 14.54 16.42 -13.40
CA TRP A 304 14.85 15.00 -13.48
C TRP A 304 14.16 14.27 -12.34
N SER A 305 13.81 13.02 -12.58
CA SER A 305 13.27 12.16 -11.55
C SER A 305 13.84 10.76 -11.58
N ALA A 306 14.05 10.18 -10.41
CA ALA A 306 14.41 8.79 -10.24
C ALA A 306 13.48 8.16 -9.21
N PHE A 307 13.02 6.95 -9.49
CA PHE A 307 12.29 6.17 -8.50
C PHE A 307 13.27 5.45 -7.59
N THR A 308 13.12 5.64 -6.27
CA THR A 308 14.01 5.02 -5.27
C THR A 308 13.56 3.64 -4.86
N GLY A 309 12.48 3.13 -5.46
CA GLY A 309 11.74 1.96 -4.98
C GLY A 309 10.63 2.31 -4.00
N ASN A 310 10.70 3.47 -3.32
CA ASN A 310 9.77 3.88 -2.28
C ASN A 310 9.11 5.24 -2.58
N GLU A 311 9.81 6.17 -3.24
CA GLU A 311 9.27 7.46 -3.67
C GLU A 311 9.91 7.93 -5.00
N MET A 312 9.25 8.84 -5.71
CA MET A 312 9.89 9.57 -6.81
C MET A 312 10.70 10.73 -6.24
N LYS A 313 12.02 10.68 -6.39
CA LYS A 313 12.88 11.82 -6.11
C LYS A 313 12.93 12.72 -7.32
N HIS A 314 12.76 14.02 -7.10
CA HIS A 314 12.88 15.04 -8.12
C HIS A 314 14.10 15.91 -7.86
N VAL A 315 14.82 16.27 -8.92
CA VAL A 315 15.92 17.23 -8.86
C VAL A 315 15.88 18.11 -10.09
N THR A 316 16.02 19.42 -9.90
CA THR A 316 16.18 20.37 -11.00
C THR A 316 17.68 20.59 -11.20
N LEU A 317 18.17 20.33 -12.42
CA LEU A 317 19.59 20.41 -12.75
C LEU A 317 19.80 21.24 -14.01
N SER A 318 20.90 21.99 -14.06
CA SER A 318 21.39 22.61 -15.28
C SER A 318 22.17 21.59 -16.13
N LYS A 319 22.15 21.78 -17.45
CA LYS A 319 22.95 20.96 -18.39
C LYS A 319 24.42 20.87 -17.95
N GLY A 320 24.94 19.66 -17.88
CA GLY A 320 26.32 19.36 -17.47
C GLY A 320 26.51 19.12 -15.98
N ALA A 321 25.52 19.41 -15.12
CA ALA A 321 25.59 19.08 -13.71
C ALA A 321 25.49 17.56 -13.49
N ALA A 322 26.27 17.01 -12.55
CA ALA A 322 26.25 15.58 -12.27
C ALA A 322 24.94 15.16 -11.59
N LEU A 323 24.33 14.07 -12.07
CA LEU A 323 23.13 13.51 -11.47
C LEU A 323 23.43 12.92 -10.09
N PRO A 324 22.60 13.20 -9.07
CA PRO A 324 22.92 12.81 -7.71
C PRO A 324 22.82 11.30 -7.51
N TYR A 325 23.64 10.77 -6.61
CA TYR A 325 23.41 9.44 -6.07
C TYR A 325 22.24 9.47 -5.09
N LEU A 326 21.43 8.42 -5.11
CA LEU A 326 20.39 8.26 -4.10
C LEU A 326 21.00 7.75 -2.80
N PRO A 327 20.49 8.18 -1.63
CA PRO A 327 20.89 7.60 -0.36
C PRO A 327 20.42 6.14 -0.31
N GLY A 328 21.37 5.21 -0.18
CA GLY A 328 21.14 3.81 0.11
C GLY A 328 21.28 3.50 1.60
N GLU A 329 21.04 2.24 1.98
CA GLU A 329 21.19 1.78 3.36
C GLU A 329 22.64 1.98 3.86
N ASN A 330 22.81 2.25 5.16
CA ASN A 330 24.11 2.45 5.82
C ASN A 330 24.99 3.57 5.21
N ASN A 331 24.38 4.69 4.80
CA ASN A 331 25.09 5.82 4.20
C ASN A 331 25.80 5.47 2.87
N SER A 332 25.44 4.34 2.25
CA SER A 332 25.92 3.98 0.92
C SER A 332 25.26 4.86 -0.15
N GLN A 333 25.98 5.16 -1.23
CA GLN A 333 25.43 5.85 -2.38
C GLN A 333 24.91 4.82 -3.37
N GLN A 334 23.59 4.78 -3.57
CA GLN A 334 22.98 3.91 -4.56
C GLN A 334 22.93 4.63 -5.91
N ARG A 335 23.45 3.96 -6.94
CA ARG A 335 23.37 4.46 -8.31
C ARG A 335 21.93 4.31 -8.79
N ALA A 336 21.35 5.39 -9.31
CA ALA A 336 19.99 5.42 -9.80
C ALA A 336 19.95 5.87 -11.25
N CYS A 337 18.97 5.36 -12.00
CA CYS A 337 18.67 5.86 -13.33
C CYS A 337 17.73 7.05 -13.19
N TRP A 338 18.22 8.24 -13.54
CA TRP A 338 17.43 9.46 -13.57
C TRP A 338 16.87 9.67 -14.97
N THR A 339 15.61 10.05 -15.03
CA THR A 339 14.90 10.34 -16.28
C THR A 339 14.44 11.78 -16.30
N LEU A 340 14.65 12.46 -17.42
CA LEU A 340 14.23 13.84 -17.64
C LEU A 340 12.69 13.92 -17.77
N VAL A 341 12.09 14.72 -16.90
CA VAL A 341 10.63 14.86 -16.76
C VAL A 341 10.14 16.17 -17.34
N LYS A 342 10.93 17.24 -17.19
CA LYS A 342 10.66 18.56 -17.75
C LYS A 342 11.95 19.19 -18.24
N ARG A 343 11.92 19.84 -19.41
CA ARG A 343 13.03 20.65 -19.91
C ARG A 343 12.76 22.11 -19.65
N GLU A 344 13.79 22.84 -19.24
CA GLU A 344 13.70 24.28 -19.05
C GLU A 344 13.44 25.02 -20.37
N ASP A 345 13.99 24.52 -21.48
CA ASP A 345 13.82 25.08 -22.82
C ASP A 345 12.53 24.60 -23.53
N GLY A 346 11.69 23.82 -22.85
CA GLY A 346 10.45 23.26 -23.42
C GLY A 346 10.68 22.24 -24.55
N GLY A 347 11.91 21.78 -24.76
CA GLY A 347 12.27 20.82 -25.80
C GLY A 347 11.75 19.40 -25.55
N PRO A 348 11.93 18.49 -26.52
CA PRO A 348 11.53 17.09 -26.38
C PRO A 348 12.36 16.42 -25.27
N LEU A 349 11.74 15.48 -24.54
CA LEU A 349 12.44 14.73 -23.48
C LEU A 349 12.66 13.25 -23.81
N THR A 350 12.90 13.04 -25.10
CA THR A 350 13.49 11.85 -25.72
C THR A 350 14.71 12.26 -26.54
N LEU A 351 15.62 11.31 -26.76
CA LEU A 351 16.74 11.41 -27.67
C LEU A 351 16.30 11.46 -29.13
#